data_AF-A0A1A8IR47-F1
#
_entry.id   AF-A0A1A8IR47-F1
#
_cell.length_a   1.000
_cell.length_b   1.000
_cell.length_c   1.000
_cell.angle_alpha   90.00
_cell.angle_beta   90.00
_cell.angle_gamma   90.00
#
_symmetry.space_group_name_H-M   'P 1'
#
loop_
_entity.id
_entity.type
_entity.pdbx_description
1 polymer ?
#
loop_
_entity_poly.entity_id
_entity_poly.type
_entity_poly.pdbx_seq_one_letter_code
_entity_poly.pdbx_strand_id
1 'polypeptide(L)'
;MEGSVEELLVTDPNPEQPGQHRVNGICLANSSHPISASSVVLTTGTFLSGSLFIGQTTSPGGRIGDAPSSAGLSHTLRERLGLKVGRLRTGTPPRIVKDSVDLSLATLNPPDSSPTPFSFMNTHTRCRPEEQLPCYLTYTTPGVERVVRESLHLNCHIQQDAKGPRYCPSIESRVLRFPGRRHQVWLEPEGLTSDLLYPQGLSMTMPPDVQLRLIREIPPLHKAEIHMPVLRLCVCVCVGRRALSKPPVALSRTESYIGVLIDDLVSRGVTEPYRMFTSRAEFRTLLRPDNADLRLTLKGFELGCVSSSRHQEAVRVKNSLQDALAALQALSLSTTSWKRKIPDVHVSEANSNMLSGIEMLQYKDVSFQ
;
A
#
# COMPACT_ATOMS: atom_id res chain seq x y z
N MET A 1 7.69 25.44 9.56
CA MET A 1 6.61 26.28 8.99
C MET A 1 5.57 25.34 8.42
N GLU A 2 4.33 25.47 8.87
CA GLU A 2 3.20 24.64 8.42
C GLU A 2 2.12 25.56 7.89
N GLY A 3 1.49 25.19 6.77
CA GLY A 3 0.47 26.01 6.14
C GLY A 3 -0.04 25.42 4.83
N SER A 4 -1.25 25.82 4.41
CA SER A 4 -1.83 25.42 3.14
C SER A 4 -1.14 26.14 1.99
N VAL A 5 -0.69 25.40 0.98
CA VAL A 5 -0.07 25.96 -0.23
C VAL A 5 -1.17 26.39 -1.20
N GLU A 6 -1.14 27.66 -1.57
CA GLU A 6 -2.09 28.25 -2.51
C GLU A 6 -1.52 28.30 -3.94
N GLU A 7 -0.24 28.64 -4.09
CA GLU A 7 0.37 28.80 -5.42
C GLU A 7 1.78 28.19 -5.49
N LEU A 8 2.09 27.58 -6.64
CA LEU A 8 3.45 27.19 -7.02
C LEU A 8 4.08 28.29 -7.86
N LEU A 9 5.17 28.88 -7.40
CA LEU A 9 5.85 29.95 -8.11
C LEU A 9 6.77 29.36 -9.17
N VAL A 10 6.49 29.67 -10.43
CA VAL A 10 7.27 29.22 -11.60
C VAL A 10 7.67 30.41 -12.45
N THR A 11 8.77 30.29 -13.18
CA THR A 11 9.19 31.30 -14.15
C THR A 11 8.14 31.48 -15.24
N ASP A 12 8.07 32.70 -15.76
CA ASP A 12 7.21 33.04 -16.89
C ASP A 12 7.50 32.13 -18.08
N PRO A 13 6.46 31.76 -18.86
CA PRO A 13 6.62 30.94 -20.04
C PRO A 13 7.54 31.66 -21.03
N ASN A 14 8.63 31.01 -21.43
CA ASN A 14 9.42 31.47 -22.56
C ASN A 14 8.69 31.06 -23.87
N PRO A 15 8.18 32.02 -24.67
CA PRO A 15 7.46 31.70 -25.91
C PRO A 15 8.35 30.99 -26.95
N GLU A 16 9.67 31.13 -26.87
CA GLU A 16 10.62 30.44 -27.75
C GLU A 16 10.95 29.00 -27.29
N GLN A 17 10.64 28.66 -26.03
CA GLN A 17 10.88 27.34 -25.43
C GLN A 17 9.68 26.86 -24.58
N PRO A 18 8.53 26.58 -25.20
CA PRO A 18 7.33 26.15 -24.48
C PRO A 18 7.58 24.87 -23.67
N GLY A 19 7.14 24.87 -22.41
CA GLY A 19 7.27 23.75 -21.48
C GLY A 19 8.53 23.76 -20.60
N GLN A 20 9.48 24.69 -20.81
CA GLN A 20 10.63 24.87 -19.91
C GLN A 20 10.32 25.88 -18.80
N HIS A 21 9.63 25.42 -17.75
CA HIS A 21 9.43 26.21 -16.53
C HIS A 21 10.45 25.85 -15.46
N ARG A 22 10.92 26.86 -14.72
CA ARG A 22 11.73 26.67 -13.51
C ARG A 22 10.91 27.05 -12.28
N VAL A 23 10.93 26.20 -11.26
CA VAL A 23 10.29 26.50 -9.97
C VAL A 23 11.16 27.49 -9.20
N ASN A 24 10.54 28.53 -8.66
CA ASN A 24 11.19 29.56 -7.84
C ASN A 24 10.76 29.50 -6.37
N GLY A 25 9.65 28.82 -6.03
CA GLY A 25 9.15 28.76 -4.66
C GLY A 25 7.68 28.38 -4.55
N ILE A 26 7.09 28.65 -3.38
CA ILE A 26 5.67 28.46 -3.07
C ILE A 26 5.08 29.67 -2.34
N CYS A 27 3.78 29.87 -2.46
CA CYS A 27 3.01 30.82 -1.65
C CYS A 27 2.02 30.07 -0.75
N LEU A 28 1.92 30.49 0.52
CA LEU A 28 0.96 29.92 1.48
C LEU A 28 -0.30 30.79 1.52
N ALA A 29 -1.46 30.18 1.73
CA ALA A 29 -2.76 30.86 1.67
C ALA A 29 -2.90 32.05 2.65
N ASN A 30 -2.19 32.01 3.78
CA ASN A 30 -2.26 33.03 4.83
C ASN A 30 -0.96 33.84 4.97
N SER A 31 -0.08 33.81 3.96
CA SER A 31 1.20 34.53 3.99
C SER A 31 1.36 35.38 2.75
N SER A 32 1.63 36.68 2.93
CA SER A 32 2.02 37.57 1.83
C SER A 32 3.46 37.34 1.35
N HIS A 33 4.29 36.66 2.15
CA HIS A 33 5.69 36.41 1.81
C HIS A 33 5.85 35.07 1.10
N PRO A 34 6.43 35.06 -0.13
CA PRO A 34 6.73 33.84 -0.85
C PRO A 34 7.91 33.11 -0.19
N ILE A 35 7.88 31.78 -0.25
CA ILE A 35 8.98 30.92 0.22
C ILE A 35 9.78 30.47 -0.99
N SER A 36 11.00 30.99 -1.12
CA SER A 36 11.89 30.62 -2.22
C SER A 36 12.40 29.18 -2.07
N ALA A 37 12.35 28.41 -3.16
CA ALA A 37 12.87 27.05 -3.20
C ALA A 37 13.41 26.72 -4.60
N SER A 38 14.57 26.06 -4.67
CA SER A 38 15.16 25.58 -5.92
C SER A 38 14.46 24.33 -6.49
N SER A 39 13.68 23.64 -5.66
CA SER A 39 12.93 22.44 -6.01
C SER A 39 11.79 22.24 -5.03
N VAL A 40 10.65 21.78 -5.54
CA VAL A 40 9.44 21.53 -4.75
C VAL A 40 8.94 20.12 -5.03
N VAL A 41 8.61 19.37 -3.98
CA VAL A 41 8.01 18.03 -4.06
C VAL A 41 6.53 18.15 -3.71
N LEU A 42 5.65 17.89 -4.68
CA LEU A 42 4.20 17.95 -4.47
C LEU A 42 3.67 16.59 -4.01
N THR A 43 3.23 16.49 -2.76
CA THR A 43 2.61 15.28 -2.20
C THR A 43 1.25 15.60 -1.59
N THR A 44 0.41 16.25 -2.40
CA THR A 44 -0.91 16.77 -2.02
C THR A 44 -1.88 15.68 -1.57
N GLY A 45 -1.56 14.40 -1.84
CA GLY A 45 -2.42 13.27 -1.54
C GLY A 45 -3.82 13.53 -2.07
N THR A 46 -4.79 13.47 -1.17
CA THR A 46 -6.21 13.53 -1.49
C THR A 46 -6.80 14.95 -1.45
N PHE A 47 -5.97 15.96 -1.21
CA PHE A 47 -6.41 17.34 -0.99
C PHE A 47 -6.42 18.19 -2.26
N LEU A 48 -5.77 17.78 -3.35
CA LEU A 48 -5.73 18.63 -4.54
C LEU A 48 -7.07 18.61 -5.28
N SER A 49 -7.85 19.71 -5.19
CA SER A 49 -9.22 19.78 -5.71
C SER A 49 -10.11 18.60 -5.27
N GLY A 50 -9.86 18.10 -4.05
CA GLY A 50 -10.57 16.97 -3.46
C GLY A 50 -12.05 17.29 -3.23
N SER A 51 -12.88 16.29 -3.49
CA SER A 51 -14.32 16.34 -3.21
C SER A 51 -14.72 15.03 -2.54
N LEU A 52 -15.55 15.15 -1.52
CA LEU A 52 -16.08 14.04 -0.76
C LEU A 52 -17.50 13.71 -1.24
N PHE A 53 -17.82 12.42 -1.34
CA PHE A 53 -19.11 11.95 -1.83
C PHE A 53 -19.80 11.01 -0.83
N ILE A 54 -21.05 11.32 -0.46
CA ILE A 54 -21.99 10.44 0.27
C ILE A 54 -23.30 10.39 -0.50
N GLY A 55 -23.63 9.22 -1.06
CA GLY A 55 -24.83 9.04 -1.86
C GLY A 55 -24.89 10.04 -3.02
N GLN A 56 -25.84 10.98 -2.93
CA GLN A 56 -26.01 12.07 -3.90
C GLN A 56 -25.36 13.39 -3.47
N THR A 57 -24.92 13.49 -2.22
CA THR A 57 -24.31 14.72 -1.68
C THR A 57 -22.82 14.77 -1.98
N THR A 58 -22.35 15.95 -2.38
CA THR A 58 -20.93 16.23 -2.64
C THR A 58 -20.50 17.44 -1.82
N SER A 59 -19.37 17.34 -1.12
CA SER A 59 -18.76 18.46 -0.41
C SER A 59 -17.30 18.66 -0.83
N PRO A 60 -16.77 19.90 -0.81
CA PRO A 60 -15.36 20.13 -1.00
C PRO A 60 -14.56 19.63 0.21
N GLY A 61 -13.49 18.88 -0.02
CA GLY A 61 -12.67 18.35 1.06
C GLY A 61 -11.70 17.25 0.61
N GLY A 62 -10.54 17.20 1.26
CA GLY A 62 -9.52 16.20 0.97
C GLY A 62 -9.57 14.97 1.87
N ARG A 63 -10.10 15.10 3.09
CA ARG A 63 -10.40 14.05 4.06
C ARG A 63 -11.55 14.50 4.95
N ILE A 64 -12.17 13.55 5.66
CA ILE A 64 -13.25 13.83 6.61
C ILE A 64 -12.68 14.66 7.77
N GLY A 65 -13.36 15.75 8.14
CA GLY A 65 -12.97 16.60 9.27
C GLY A 65 -11.85 17.59 8.99
N ASP A 66 -11.15 17.47 7.85
CA ASP A 66 -10.09 18.39 7.46
C ASP A 66 -10.61 19.62 6.71
N ALA A 67 -9.81 20.68 6.74
CA ALA A 67 -10.07 21.91 5.99
C ALA A 67 -10.22 21.64 4.48
N PRO A 68 -11.01 22.47 3.76
CA PRO A 68 -11.24 22.30 2.35
C PRO A 68 -9.95 22.36 1.52
N SER A 69 -9.92 21.52 0.50
CA SER A 69 -8.89 21.42 -0.55
C SER A 69 -8.49 22.79 -1.13
N SER A 70 -7.19 23.11 -1.19
CA SER A 70 -6.74 24.32 -1.87
C SER A 70 -6.91 24.21 -3.40
N ALA A 71 -7.72 25.09 -3.97
CA ALA A 71 -7.99 25.13 -5.41
C ALA A 71 -6.84 25.78 -6.20
N GLY A 72 -6.12 26.74 -5.59
CA GLY A 72 -5.08 27.54 -6.26
C GLY A 72 -3.98 26.68 -6.88
N LEU A 73 -3.46 25.69 -6.15
CA LEU A 73 -2.38 24.84 -6.66
C LEU A 73 -2.82 24.02 -7.89
N SER A 74 -4.10 23.61 -7.93
CA SER A 74 -4.65 22.88 -9.09
C SER A 74 -4.72 23.78 -10.32
N HIS A 75 -5.07 25.05 -10.12
CA HIS A 75 -5.10 26.05 -11.18
C HIS A 75 -3.70 26.30 -11.75
N THR A 76 -2.68 26.45 -10.90
CA THR A 76 -1.28 26.62 -11.37
C THR A 76 -0.82 25.44 -12.23
N LEU A 77 -1.11 24.21 -11.79
CA LEU A 77 -0.69 22.99 -12.51
C LEU A 77 -1.35 22.87 -13.89
N ARG A 78 -2.63 23.23 -13.99
CA ARG A 78 -3.39 23.12 -15.24
C ARG A 78 -3.14 24.30 -16.18
N GLU A 79 -3.32 25.53 -15.69
CA GLU A 79 -3.33 26.72 -16.54
C GLU A 79 -1.91 27.26 -16.81
N ARG A 80 -1.01 27.26 -15.81
CA ARG A 80 0.35 27.78 -16.02
C ARG A 80 1.31 26.73 -16.59
N LEU A 81 1.24 25.50 -16.09
CA LEU A 81 2.15 24.42 -16.50
C LEU A 81 1.60 23.52 -17.61
N GLY A 82 0.32 23.69 -18.00
CA GLY A 82 -0.29 22.91 -19.08
C GLY A 82 -0.40 21.40 -18.80
N LEU A 83 -0.35 20.97 -17.53
CA LEU A 83 -0.37 19.54 -17.19
C LEU A 83 -1.77 18.96 -17.36
N LYS A 84 -1.84 17.73 -17.88
CA LYS A 84 -3.08 16.95 -17.94
C LYS A 84 -3.44 16.47 -16.53
N VAL A 85 -4.56 16.95 -16.01
CA VAL A 85 -5.06 16.58 -14.68
C VAL A 85 -6.24 15.61 -14.81
N GLY A 86 -6.12 14.44 -14.18
CA GLY A 86 -7.20 13.46 -14.05
C GLY A 86 -7.81 13.46 -12.65
N ARG A 87 -9.01 12.88 -12.51
CA ARG A 87 -9.65 12.65 -11.21
C ARG A 87 -9.73 11.17 -10.93
N LEU A 88 -9.07 10.72 -9.87
CA LEU A 88 -9.12 9.35 -9.39
C LEU A 88 -9.97 9.27 -8.13
N ARG A 89 -10.72 8.18 -7.95
CA ARG A 89 -11.65 8.00 -6.81
C ARG A 89 -11.31 6.78 -5.99
N THR A 90 -11.37 6.88 -4.66
CA THR A 90 -11.21 5.76 -3.71
C THR A 90 -12.28 5.81 -2.63
N GLY A 91 -12.74 4.65 -2.16
CA GLY A 91 -13.72 4.56 -1.07
C GLY A 91 -13.10 3.97 0.19
N THR A 92 -13.64 4.32 1.36
CA THR A 92 -13.27 3.77 2.67
C THR A 92 -14.48 3.05 3.27
N PRO A 93 -14.34 2.08 4.18
CA PRO A 93 -15.46 1.55 4.96
C PRO A 93 -15.86 2.50 6.11
N PRO A 94 -17.06 2.33 6.69
CA PRO A 94 -17.49 3.11 7.85
C PRO A 94 -16.75 2.61 9.09
N ARG A 95 -16.58 3.49 10.08
CA ARG A 95 -15.99 3.10 11.37
C ARG A 95 -17.09 2.62 12.29
N ILE A 96 -16.95 1.41 12.80
CA ILE A 96 -17.95 0.76 13.64
C ILE A 96 -17.49 0.82 15.10
N VAL A 97 -18.42 1.13 16.01
CA VAL A 97 -18.13 1.11 17.45
C VAL A 97 -17.95 -0.34 17.90
N LYS A 98 -16.82 -0.66 18.52
CA LYS A 98 -16.42 -2.02 18.92
C LYS A 98 -17.44 -2.68 19.85
N ASP A 99 -17.95 -1.95 20.83
CA ASP A 99 -18.90 -2.45 21.82
C ASP A 99 -20.29 -2.80 21.23
N SER A 100 -20.59 -2.28 20.05
CA SER A 100 -21.84 -2.56 19.32
C SER A 100 -21.77 -3.86 18.49
N VAL A 101 -20.62 -4.54 18.47
CA VAL A 101 -20.36 -5.71 17.63
C VAL A 101 -20.27 -6.98 18.46
N ASP A 102 -21.01 -8.01 18.03
CA ASP A 102 -20.94 -9.34 18.63
C ASP A 102 -19.84 -10.17 17.96
N LEU A 103 -18.62 -10.03 18.48
CA LEU A 103 -17.43 -10.72 17.99
C LEU A 103 -17.48 -12.24 18.19
N SER A 104 -18.37 -12.76 19.04
CA SER A 104 -18.54 -14.21 19.24
C SER A 104 -19.05 -14.93 17.98
N LEU A 105 -19.72 -14.17 17.10
CA LEU A 105 -20.24 -14.64 15.82
C LEU A 105 -19.21 -14.56 14.68
N ALA A 106 -17.99 -14.10 14.95
CA ALA A 106 -16.90 -13.97 13.99
C ALA A 106 -15.79 -14.99 14.29
N THR A 107 -15.05 -15.38 13.26
CA THR A 107 -13.88 -16.26 13.44
C THR A 107 -12.71 -15.44 13.96
N LEU A 108 -12.19 -15.79 15.14
CA LEU A 108 -10.99 -15.18 15.70
C LEU A 108 -9.75 -15.59 14.89
N ASN A 109 -8.95 -14.61 14.48
CA ASN A 109 -7.66 -14.81 13.85
C ASN A 109 -6.57 -14.15 14.72
N PRO A 110 -5.83 -14.95 15.52
CA PRO A 110 -4.79 -14.43 16.37
C PRO A 110 -3.58 -13.94 15.56
N PRO A 111 -2.76 -13.04 16.12
CA PRO A 111 -1.48 -12.66 15.55
C PRO A 111 -0.51 -13.86 15.47
N ASP A 112 0.54 -13.71 14.67
CA ASP A 112 1.61 -14.71 14.59
C ASP A 112 2.33 -14.85 15.95
N SER A 113 2.61 -16.09 16.36
CA SER A 113 3.33 -16.37 17.60
C SER A 113 4.77 -15.85 17.59
N SER A 114 5.39 -15.78 16.40
CA SER A 114 6.73 -15.25 16.18
C SER A 114 6.71 -14.19 15.08
N PRO A 115 6.34 -12.94 15.41
CA PRO A 115 6.18 -11.87 14.44
C PRO A 115 7.54 -11.44 13.87
N THR A 116 7.61 -11.32 12.54
CA THR A 116 8.83 -10.85 11.86
C THR A 116 8.86 -9.32 11.83
N PRO A 117 9.92 -8.66 12.34
CA PRO A 117 10.04 -7.21 12.23
C PRO A 117 10.16 -6.76 10.77
N PHE A 118 9.53 -5.63 10.44
CA PHE A 118 9.59 -5.09 9.08
C PHE A 118 10.96 -4.46 8.73
N SER A 119 11.70 -4.01 9.75
CA SER A 119 13.04 -3.43 9.59
C SER A 119 14.11 -4.45 9.94
N PHE A 120 15.05 -4.68 9.04
CA PHE A 120 16.22 -5.55 9.23
C PHE A 120 17.11 -5.20 10.44
N MET A 121 17.01 -3.97 10.95
CA MET A 121 17.76 -3.54 12.14
C MET A 121 17.15 -4.05 13.45
N ASN A 122 15.90 -4.53 13.42
CA ASN A 122 15.19 -4.95 14.62
C ASN A 122 15.21 -6.48 14.69
N THR A 123 15.55 -7.03 15.85
CA THR A 123 15.52 -8.47 16.10
C THR A 123 14.17 -8.97 16.60
N HIS A 124 13.34 -8.06 17.13
CA HIS A 124 12.01 -8.36 17.66
C HIS A 124 11.06 -7.19 17.39
N THR A 125 9.75 -7.47 17.40
CA THR A 125 8.73 -6.42 17.38
C THR A 125 8.66 -5.73 18.73
N ARG A 126 8.37 -4.43 18.73
CA ARG A 126 8.23 -3.67 19.98
C ARG A 126 7.00 -4.13 20.79
N CYS A 127 5.92 -4.46 20.09
CA CYS A 127 4.73 -5.06 20.68
C CYS A 127 4.94 -6.57 20.78
N ARG A 128 4.79 -7.11 21.99
CA ARG A 128 4.92 -8.57 22.21
C ARG A 128 3.76 -9.31 21.53
N PRO A 129 3.94 -10.57 21.11
CA PRO A 129 2.86 -11.34 20.47
C PRO A 129 1.55 -11.36 21.28
N GLU A 130 1.66 -11.40 22.62
CA GLU A 130 0.51 -11.45 23.54
C GLU A 130 -0.19 -10.08 23.68
N GLU A 131 0.50 -9.00 23.33
CA GLU A 131 -0.01 -7.62 23.36
C GLU A 131 -0.64 -7.22 22.01
N GLN A 132 -0.46 -8.03 20.97
CA GLN A 132 -1.02 -7.76 19.65
C GLN A 132 -2.52 -8.05 19.62
N LEU A 133 -3.27 -7.18 18.95
CA LEU A 133 -4.70 -7.34 18.81
C LEU A 133 -5.01 -8.39 17.72
N PRO A 134 -5.96 -9.30 17.98
CA PRO A 134 -6.44 -10.20 16.94
C PRO A 134 -7.35 -9.46 15.96
N CYS A 135 -7.47 -10.02 14.75
CA CYS A 135 -8.49 -9.64 13.78
C CYS A 135 -9.61 -10.68 13.79
N TYR A 136 -10.80 -10.29 13.30
CA TYR A 136 -11.95 -11.18 13.24
C TYR A 136 -12.46 -11.30 11.81
N LEU A 137 -12.63 -12.52 11.33
CA LEU A 137 -13.13 -12.80 9.99
C LEU A 137 -14.64 -13.07 10.02
N THR A 138 -15.36 -12.39 9.14
CA THR A 138 -16.78 -12.67 8.86
C THR A 138 -17.07 -12.57 7.37
N TYR A 139 -18.31 -12.79 6.99
CA TYR A 139 -18.74 -12.86 5.60
C TYR A 139 -20.03 -12.10 5.38
N THR A 140 -20.17 -11.53 4.18
CA THR A 140 -21.45 -10.97 3.73
C THR A 140 -22.52 -12.06 3.58
N THR A 141 -23.77 -11.65 3.74
CA THR A 141 -24.96 -12.48 3.56
C THR A 141 -25.71 -12.09 2.29
N PRO A 142 -26.67 -12.90 1.80
CA PRO A 142 -27.57 -12.49 0.73
C PRO A 142 -28.37 -11.21 1.03
N GLY A 143 -28.55 -10.87 2.32
CA GLY A 143 -29.16 -9.61 2.75
C GLY A 143 -28.38 -8.38 2.31
N VAL A 144 -27.05 -8.42 2.41
CA VAL A 144 -26.17 -7.35 1.90
C VAL A 144 -26.39 -7.11 0.41
N GLU A 145 -26.46 -8.18 -0.38
CA GLU A 145 -26.72 -8.08 -1.82
C GLU A 145 -28.09 -7.45 -2.12
N ARG A 146 -29.11 -7.79 -1.33
CA ARG A 146 -30.45 -7.19 -1.43
C ARG A 146 -30.40 -5.68 -1.21
N VAL A 147 -29.78 -5.22 -0.12
CA VAL A 147 -29.65 -3.79 0.21
C VAL A 147 -28.86 -3.04 -0.86
N VAL A 148 -27.79 -3.63 -1.40
CA VAL A 148 -27.03 -3.03 -2.51
C VAL A 148 -27.92 -2.83 -3.74
N ARG A 149 -28.70 -3.85 -4.14
CA ARG A 149 -29.55 -3.79 -5.34
C ARG A 149 -30.67 -2.75 -5.19
N GLU A 150 -31.29 -2.68 -4.02
CA GLU A 150 -32.33 -1.69 -3.72
C GLU A 150 -31.79 -0.25 -3.74
N SER A 151 -30.56 -0.04 -3.29
CA SER A 151 -29.95 1.30 -3.13
C SER A 151 -29.20 1.81 -4.38
N LEU A 152 -29.18 1.06 -5.48
CA LEU A 152 -28.42 1.43 -6.69
C LEU A 152 -28.75 2.82 -7.25
N HIS A 153 -30.02 3.22 -7.18
CA HIS A 153 -30.49 4.51 -7.67
C HIS A 153 -29.97 5.71 -6.86
N LEU A 154 -29.54 5.48 -5.61
CA LEU A 154 -28.96 6.49 -4.73
C LEU A 154 -27.46 6.68 -5.00
N ASN A 155 -26.84 5.75 -5.73
CA ASN A 155 -25.43 5.72 -6.02
C ASN A 155 -25.16 6.29 -7.41
N CYS A 156 -25.33 7.61 -7.58
CA CYS A 156 -25.13 8.30 -8.87
C CYS A 156 -23.73 8.05 -9.49
N HIS A 157 -22.75 7.68 -8.68
CA HIS A 157 -21.38 7.44 -9.09
C HIS A 157 -21.11 6.06 -9.71
N ILE A 158 -21.93 5.05 -9.44
CA ILE A 158 -21.76 3.72 -10.06
C ILE A 158 -22.22 3.76 -11.52
N GLN A 159 -23.25 4.56 -11.82
CA GLN A 159 -23.85 4.66 -13.15
C GLN A 159 -22.98 5.47 -14.14
N GLN A 160 -22.20 6.44 -13.65
CA GLN A 160 -21.34 7.29 -14.48
C GLN A 160 -20.00 6.64 -14.85
N ASP A 161 -19.59 5.59 -14.13
CA ASP A 161 -18.36 4.84 -14.36
C ASP A 161 -18.63 3.64 -15.31
N ALA A 162 -19.18 3.90 -16.51
CA ALA A 162 -19.40 2.88 -17.56
C ALA A 162 -18.10 2.16 -18.01
N LYS A 163 -16.93 2.70 -17.61
CA LYS A 163 -15.61 2.05 -17.63
C LYS A 163 -15.00 2.06 -16.22
N GLY A 164 -15.71 1.51 -15.24
CA GLY A 164 -15.24 1.42 -13.86
C GLY A 164 -13.86 0.75 -13.74
N PRO A 165 -13.13 1.00 -12.63
CA PRO A 165 -11.80 0.44 -12.44
C PRO A 165 -11.82 -1.09 -12.58
N ARG A 166 -10.81 -1.69 -13.22
CA ARG A 166 -10.71 -3.16 -13.31
C ARG A 166 -10.68 -3.77 -11.91
N TYR A 167 -10.20 -3.02 -10.92
CA TYR A 167 -10.34 -3.34 -9.51
C TYR A 167 -11.30 -2.35 -8.81
N CYS A 168 -12.57 -2.75 -8.63
CA CYS A 168 -13.52 -2.01 -7.81
C CYS A 168 -13.50 -2.53 -6.36
N PRO A 169 -12.98 -1.78 -5.38
CA PRO A 169 -12.92 -2.24 -4.00
C PRO A 169 -14.28 -2.20 -3.28
N SER A 170 -15.25 -1.42 -3.79
CA SER A 170 -16.50 -1.18 -3.07
C SER A 170 -17.41 -2.40 -3.09
N ILE A 171 -18.14 -2.61 -1.99
CA ILE A 171 -19.07 -3.74 -1.84
C ILE A 171 -20.14 -3.71 -2.92
N GLU A 172 -20.67 -2.52 -3.24
CA GLU A 172 -21.64 -2.31 -4.33
C GLU A 172 -21.14 -2.86 -5.67
N SER A 173 -19.92 -2.52 -6.10
CA SER A 173 -19.37 -2.96 -7.37
C SER A 173 -19.00 -4.45 -7.35
N ARG A 174 -18.56 -4.99 -6.21
CA ARG A 174 -18.24 -6.42 -6.09
C ARG A 174 -19.49 -7.28 -6.18
N VAL A 175 -20.59 -6.88 -5.52
CA VAL A 175 -21.89 -7.55 -5.61
C VAL A 175 -22.42 -7.53 -7.04
N LEU A 176 -22.37 -6.37 -7.72
CA LEU A 176 -22.84 -6.24 -9.10
C LEU A 176 -22.02 -7.10 -10.08
N ARG A 177 -20.71 -7.19 -9.89
CA ARG A 177 -19.81 -7.94 -10.78
C ARG A 177 -19.81 -9.44 -10.51
N PHE A 178 -20.06 -9.85 -9.27
CA PHE A 178 -20.00 -11.23 -8.82
C PHE A 178 -21.26 -11.59 -8.00
N PRO A 179 -22.44 -11.64 -8.65
CA PRO A 179 -23.72 -11.90 -7.97
C PRO A 179 -23.72 -13.27 -7.28
N GLY A 180 -24.37 -13.35 -6.11
CA GLY A 180 -24.50 -14.60 -5.33
C GLY A 180 -23.22 -15.06 -4.63
N ARG A 181 -22.12 -14.31 -4.69
CA ARG A 181 -20.89 -14.65 -3.95
C ARG A 181 -20.91 -14.07 -2.53
N ARG A 182 -20.44 -14.86 -1.58
CA ARG A 182 -20.08 -14.37 -0.25
C ARG A 182 -18.73 -13.67 -0.32
N HIS A 183 -18.63 -12.48 0.27
CA HIS A 183 -17.40 -11.72 0.35
C HIS A 183 -16.87 -11.75 1.78
N GLN A 184 -15.56 -11.91 1.92
CA GLN A 184 -14.88 -11.81 3.21
C GLN A 184 -14.88 -10.36 3.71
N VAL A 185 -15.06 -10.22 5.01
CA VAL A 185 -14.96 -8.96 5.74
C VAL A 185 -14.07 -9.19 6.96
N TRP A 186 -12.98 -8.43 7.06
CA TRP A 186 -12.12 -8.44 8.23
C TRP A 186 -12.52 -7.30 9.16
N LEU A 187 -12.78 -7.60 10.42
CA LEU A 187 -12.99 -6.62 11.47
C LEU A 187 -11.65 -6.39 12.15
N GLU A 188 -11.03 -5.26 11.83
CA GLU A 188 -9.69 -4.88 12.28
C GLU A 188 -9.80 -3.79 13.34
N PRO A 189 -9.25 -3.96 14.55
CA PRO A 189 -9.14 -2.86 15.51
C PRO A 189 -8.27 -1.72 14.98
N GLU A 190 -8.72 -0.47 15.08
CA GLU A 190 -7.92 0.67 14.60
C GLU A 190 -6.73 1.00 15.53
N GLY A 191 -6.72 0.49 16.76
CA GLY A 191 -5.60 0.64 17.69
C GLY A 191 -5.88 0.04 19.06
N LEU A 192 -4.84 -0.02 19.91
CA LEU A 192 -4.91 -0.55 21.28
C LEU A 192 -5.88 0.24 22.18
N THR A 193 -5.99 1.54 21.94
CA THR A 193 -6.82 2.46 22.73
C THR A 193 -8.03 2.98 21.95
N SER A 194 -8.33 2.39 20.79
CA SER A 194 -9.44 2.82 19.95
C SER A 194 -10.63 1.91 20.16
N ASP A 195 -11.79 2.52 20.37
CA ASP A 195 -13.06 1.81 20.45
C ASP A 195 -13.68 1.57 19.06
N LEU A 196 -12.89 1.75 18.00
CA LEU A 196 -13.34 1.62 16.61
C LEU A 196 -12.80 0.36 15.95
N LEU A 197 -13.66 -0.26 15.15
CA LEU A 197 -13.37 -1.34 14.22
C LEU A 197 -13.44 -0.83 12.79
N TYR A 198 -12.45 -1.23 11.99
CA TYR A 198 -12.37 -1.03 10.56
C TYR A 198 -12.84 -2.31 9.84
N PRO A 199 -14.03 -2.34 9.21
CA PRO A 199 -14.52 -3.51 8.51
C PRO A 199 -13.94 -3.56 7.09
N GLN A 200 -12.68 -4.00 6.98
CA GLN A 200 -11.97 -4.14 5.72
C GLN A 200 -12.77 -5.04 4.76
N GLY A 201 -12.99 -4.52 3.55
CA GLY A 201 -13.85 -5.16 2.55
C GLY A 201 -15.24 -4.54 2.47
N LEU A 202 -15.66 -3.65 3.38
CA LEU A 202 -16.95 -2.94 3.28
C LEU A 202 -16.80 -1.49 2.81
N SER A 203 -15.85 -1.21 1.92
CA SER A 203 -15.81 0.10 1.26
C SER A 203 -17.12 0.36 0.53
N MET A 204 -17.74 1.51 0.74
CA MET A 204 -19.03 1.83 0.12
C MET A 204 -19.17 3.32 -0.17
N THR A 205 -20.25 3.74 -0.80
CA THR A 205 -20.52 5.17 -1.07
C THR A 205 -21.97 5.58 -0.78
N MET A 206 -22.77 4.64 -0.28
CA MET A 206 -24.20 4.80 -0.01
C MET A 206 -24.49 5.85 1.08
N PRO A 207 -25.71 6.40 1.16
CA PRO A 207 -26.15 7.23 2.28
C PRO A 207 -26.03 6.54 3.65
N PRO A 208 -25.83 7.28 4.77
CA PRO A 208 -25.53 6.69 6.09
C PRO A 208 -26.58 5.69 6.60
N ASP A 209 -27.86 5.95 6.35
CA ASP A 209 -28.97 5.06 6.70
C ASP A 209 -28.88 3.72 5.97
N VAL A 210 -28.54 3.75 4.67
CA VAL A 210 -28.33 2.55 3.86
C VAL A 210 -27.06 1.81 4.29
N GLN A 211 -25.98 2.53 4.63
CA GLN A 211 -24.75 1.91 5.15
C GLN A 211 -25.06 1.11 6.42
N LEU A 212 -25.79 1.70 7.37
CA LEU A 212 -26.16 1.06 8.62
C LEU A 212 -27.05 -0.17 8.37
N ARG A 213 -28.06 -0.02 7.50
CA ARG A 213 -28.93 -1.14 7.11
C ARG A 213 -28.14 -2.28 6.49
N LEU A 214 -27.20 -1.99 5.58
CA LEU A 214 -26.36 -2.99 4.92
C LEU A 214 -25.48 -3.74 5.93
N ILE A 215 -24.82 -3.01 6.82
CA ILE A 215 -23.90 -3.60 7.80
C ILE A 215 -24.64 -4.53 8.76
N ARG A 216 -25.85 -4.17 9.18
CA ARG A 216 -26.65 -4.98 10.09
C ARG A 216 -27.18 -6.30 9.50
N GLU A 217 -27.06 -6.49 8.18
CA GLU A 217 -27.30 -7.79 7.53
C GLU A 217 -26.14 -8.80 7.76
N ILE A 218 -25.00 -8.36 8.31
CA ILE A 218 -23.84 -9.20 8.61
C ILE A 218 -23.93 -9.66 10.07
N PRO A 219 -23.87 -10.97 10.38
CA PRO A 219 -24.29 -11.49 11.69
C PRO A 219 -23.55 -10.87 12.91
N PRO A 220 -22.21 -10.75 12.93
CA PRO A 220 -21.51 -10.04 14.02
C PRO A 220 -21.94 -8.58 14.19
N LEU A 221 -22.41 -7.94 13.11
CA LEU A 221 -22.67 -6.51 13.02
C LEU A 221 -24.17 -6.17 13.12
N HIS A 222 -25.03 -7.13 13.51
CA HIS A 222 -26.49 -6.95 13.56
C HIS A 222 -26.95 -5.78 14.47
N LYS A 223 -26.16 -5.45 15.50
CA LYS A 223 -26.37 -4.32 16.42
C LYS A 223 -25.39 -3.15 16.19
N ALA A 224 -24.59 -3.21 15.12
CA ALA A 224 -23.52 -2.26 14.90
C ALA A 224 -24.02 -0.81 14.89
N GLU A 225 -23.20 0.07 15.45
CA GLU A 225 -23.31 1.53 15.41
C GLU A 225 -22.15 2.11 14.61
N ILE A 226 -22.46 3.08 13.74
CA ILE A 226 -21.45 3.76 12.92
C ILE A 226 -21.04 5.05 13.62
N HIS A 227 -19.76 5.17 13.96
CA HIS A 227 -19.20 6.39 14.53
C HIS A 227 -19.01 7.49 13.47
N MET A 228 -18.49 7.11 12.30
CA MET A 228 -18.30 8.01 11.16
C MET A 228 -18.80 7.36 9.87
N PRO A 229 -19.78 7.98 9.17
CA PRO A 229 -20.25 7.47 7.89
C PRO A 229 -19.19 7.61 6.80
N VAL A 230 -19.26 6.75 5.79
CA VAL A 230 -18.27 6.68 4.71
C VAL A 230 -18.31 7.88 3.78
N LEU A 231 -17.13 8.33 3.31
CA LEU A 231 -16.98 9.23 2.15
C LEU A 231 -16.01 8.66 1.10
N ARG A 232 -16.30 8.91 -0.18
CA ARG A 232 -15.37 8.67 -1.30
C ARG A 232 -14.42 9.85 -1.46
N LEU A 233 -13.16 9.58 -1.79
CA LEU A 233 -12.07 10.56 -1.85
C LEU A 233 -11.51 10.69 -3.27
N CYS A 234 -11.28 11.92 -3.73
CA CYS A 234 -10.68 12.20 -5.04
C CYS A 234 -9.22 12.66 -4.92
N VAL A 235 -8.31 12.13 -5.74
CA VAL A 235 -6.84 12.31 -5.57
C VAL A 235 -6.17 12.74 -6.88
N CYS A 236 -5.10 13.54 -6.77
CA CYS A 236 -4.20 13.89 -7.87
C CYS A 236 -2.73 13.69 -7.43
N VAL A 237 -1.86 13.21 -8.32
CA VAL A 237 -0.49 12.76 -7.98
C VAL A 237 0.55 13.55 -8.79
N CYS A 238 1.66 13.96 -8.17
CA CYS A 238 2.87 14.50 -8.82
C CYS A 238 4.14 14.10 -8.02
N VAL A 239 5.32 14.10 -8.66
CA VAL A 239 6.62 13.67 -8.08
C VAL A 239 7.74 14.62 -8.57
N GLY A 240 8.78 14.86 -7.75
CA GLY A 240 10.08 15.29 -8.29
C GLY A 240 11.14 15.83 -7.32
N ARG A 241 12.31 15.18 -7.27
CA ARG A 241 13.57 15.66 -6.65
C ARG A 241 14.47 16.33 -7.71
N ARG A 242 14.77 17.63 -7.57
CA ARG A 242 15.78 18.36 -8.37
C ARG A 242 16.68 19.29 -7.52
N ALA A 243 16.46 19.36 -6.21
CA ALA A 243 17.02 20.40 -5.33
C ALA A 243 18.56 20.42 -5.19
N LEU A 244 19.24 19.28 -5.38
CA LEU A 244 20.63 19.08 -4.98
C LEU A 244 21.62 19.02 -6.16
N SER A 245 21.19 19.32 -7.40
CA SER A 245 22.02 19.26 -8.62
C SER A 245 22.78 17.94 -8.84
N LYS A 246 22.36 16.86 -8.16
CA LYS A 246 22.85 15.50 -8.37
C LYS A 246 22.07 14.85 -9.51
N PRO A 247 22.69 13.91 -10.27
CA PRO A 247 21.96 13.17 -11.30
C PRO A 247 20.75 12.46 -10.68
N PRO A 248 19.61 12.39 -11.40
CA PRO A 248 18.44 11.66 -10.94
C PRO A 248 18.81 10.18 -10.79
N VAL A 249 18.40 9.57 -9.68
CA VAL A 249 18.64 8.15 -9.43
C VAL A 249 17.34 7.40 -9.62
N ALA A 250 17.34 6.52 -10.62
CA ALA A 250 16.25 5.61 -10.88
C ALA A 250 16.49 4.27 -10.18
N LEU A 251 15.43 3.72 -9.60
CA LEU A 251 15.41 2.32 -9.16
C LEU A 251 14.93 1.48 -10.33
N SER A 252 15.70 0.45 -10.71
CA SER A 252 15.30 -0.44 -11.78
C SER A 252 14.12 -1.32 -11.33
N ARG A 253 13.22 -1.63 -12.26
CA ARG A 253 12.16 -2.62 -12.07
C ARG A 253 12.69 -4.04 -11.81
N THR A 254 13.92 -4.33 -12.23
CA THR A 254 14.60 -5.62 -11.98
C THR A 254 15.17 -5.73 -10.57
N GLU A 255 15.32 -4.61 -9.87
CA GLU A 255 15.99 -4.53 -8.56
C GLU A 255 15.02 -4.30 -7.41
N SER A 256 13.82 -3.74 -7.66
CA SER A 256 12.86 -3.42 -6.60
C SER A 256 11.42 -3.30 -7.09
N TYR A 257 10.48 -3.62 -6.20
CA TYR A 257 9.06 -3.32 -6.40
C TYR A 257 8.77 -1.80 -6.47
N ILE A 258 9.60 -0.95 -5.86
CA ILE A 258 9.50 0.51 -6.02
C ILE A 258 9.80 0.89 -7.48
N GLY A 259 10.83 0.30 -8.07
CA GLY A 259 11.15 0.48 -9.49
C GLY A 259 10.03 0.00 -10.40
N VAL A 260 9.41 -1.15 -10.09
CA VAL A 260 8.21 -1.64 -10.81
C VAL A 260 7.07 -0.62 -10.74
N LEU A 261 6.77 -0.09 -9.54
CA LEU A 261 5.74 0.93 -9.33
C LEU A 261 6.01 2.19 -10.16
N ILE A 262 7.23 2.73 -10.06
CA ILE A 262 7.59 3.96 -10.76
C ILE A 262 7.53 3.75 -12.27
N ASP A 263 8.08 2.65 -12.78
CA ASP A 263 8.07 2.36 -14.21
C ASP A 263 6.66 2.13 -14.74
N ASP A 264 5.81 1.38 -14.04
CA ASP A 264 4.42 1.20 -14.46
C ASP A 264 3.67 2.55 -14.51
N LEU A 265 3.87 3.42 -13.52
CA LEU A 265 3.24 4.75 -13.47
C LEU A 265 3.71 5.66 -14.60
N VAL A 266 5.01 5.67 -14.92
CA VAL A 266 5.60 6.56 -15.94
C VAL A 266 5.36 6.03 -17.35
N SER A 267 5.52 4.73 -17.57
CA SER A 267 5.51 4.12 -18.90
C SER A 267 4.10 3.79 -19.38
N ARG A 268 3.18 3.38 -18.49
CA ARG A 268 1.81 2.99 -18.87
C ARG A 268 0.76 4.02 -18.50
N GLY A 269 1.08 4.92 -17.56
CA GLY A 269 0.10 5.80 -16.94
C GLY A 269 -0.95 5.01 -16.15
N VAL A 270 -2.00 5.71 -15.71
CA VAL A 270 -3.07 5.13 -14.89
C VAL A 270 -4.43 5.64 -15.35
N THR A 271 -5.38 4.71 -15.50
CA THR A 271 -6.81 5.02 -15.69
C THR A 271 -7.60 4.84 -14.39
N GLU A 272 -7.04 4.12 -13.42
CA GLU A 272 -7.57 3.84 -12.10
C GLU A 272 -6.46 3.96 -11.05
N PRO A 273 -6.75 4.16 -9.75
CA PRO A 273 -5.72 4.19 -8.72
C PRO A 273 -4.84 2.94 -8.77
N TYR A 274 -3.54 3.12 -9.01
CA TYR A 274 -2.58 2.02 -9.10
C TYR A 274 -2.50 1.26 -7.78
N ARG A 275 -2.42 -0.07 -7.86
CA ARG A 275 -2.30 -0.95 -6.70
C ARG A 275 -1.22 -1.98 -6.93
N MET A 276 -0.26 -2.07 -6.01
CA MET A 276 0.91 -2.94 -6.12
C MET A 276 0.59 -4.41 -6.38
N PHE A 277 -0.49 -4.95 -5.80
CA PHE A 277 -0.88 -6.35 -6.01
C PHE A 277 -1.39 -6.65 -7.42
N THR A 278 -1.72 -5.62 -8.22
CA THR A 278 -2.08 -5.80 -9.64
C THR A 278 -0.86 -5.74 -10.56
N SER A 279 0.31 -5.35 -10.03
CA SER A 279 1.54 -5.27 -10.78
C SER A 279 2.03 -6.68 -11.16
N ARG A 280 2.56 -6.82 -12.36
CA ARG A 280 3.29 -8.02 -12.77
C ARG A 280 4.78 -7.74 -12.62
N ALA A 281 5.37 -8.26 -11.55
CA ALA A 281 6.82 -8.25 -11.39
C ALA A 281 7.39 -9.53 -12.00
N GLU A 282 8.12 -9.38 -13.10
CA GLU A 282 8.74 -10.48 -13.84
C GLU A 282 9.76 -11.24 -12.98
N PHE A 283 10.44 -10.51 -12.09
CA PHE A 283 11.49 -11.02 -11.20
C PHE A 283 11.02 -11.29 -9.77
N ARG A 284 9.76 -11.74 -9.57
CA ARG A 284 9.16 -11.94 -8.24
C ARG A 284 9.99 -12.80 -7.28
N THR A 285 10.74 -13.78 -7.79
CA THR A 285 11.58 -14.69 -6.99
C THR A 285 12.85 -14.01 -6.50
N LEU A 286 13.33 -12.99 -7.20
CA LEU A 286 14.46 -12.16 -6.80
C LEU A 286 14.03 -11.00 -5.91
N LEU A 287 12.85 -10.42 -6.18
CA LEU A 287 12.31 -9.23 -5.51
C LEU A 287 11.57 -9.56 -4.21
N ARG A 288 12.17 -10.38 -3.35
CA ARG A 288 11.51 -10.81 -2.12
C ARG A 288 11.69 -9.81 -0.97
N PRO A 289 10.78 -9.78 0.01
CA PRO A 289 10.96 -8.92 1.17
C PRO A 289 12.21 -9.29 1.97
N ASP A 290 12.57 -10.58 2.08
CA ASP A 290 13.70 -11.08 2.88
C ASP A 290 15.08 -10.62 2.42
N ASN A 291 15.24 -10.22 1.15
CA ASN A 291 16.54 -9.82 0.58
C ASN A 291 16.57 -8.35 0.16
N ALA A 292 15.60 -7.55 0.61
CA ALA A 292 15.48 -6.16 0.23
C ALA A 292 16.68 -5.31 0.69
N ASP A 293 17.27 -5.64 1.84
CA ASP A 293 18.46 -4.96 2.36
C ASP A 293 19.70 -5.21 1.48
N LEU A 294 19.94 -6.46 1.08
CA LEU A 294 21.06 -6.86 0.22
C LEU A 294 20.99 -6.18 -1.14
N ARG A 295 19.77 -5.92 -1.64
CA ARG A 295 19.53 -5.23 -2.91
C ARG A 295 19.65 -3.71 -2.81
N LEU A 296 19.13 -3.10 -1.75
CA LEU A 296 18.87 -1.64 -1.73
C LEU A 296 19.68 -0.86 -0.70
N THR A 297 20.20 -1.49 0.35
CA THR A 297 20.87 -0.76 1.45
C THR A 297 22.21 -0.16 0.99
N LEU A 298 22.99 -0.89 0.20
CA LEU A 298 24.28 -0.40 -0.34
C LEU A 298 24.07 0.83 -1.22
N LYS A 299 23.14 0.72 -2.18
CA LYS A 299 22.71 1.85 -3.03
C LYS A 299 22.16 3.00 -2.19
N GLY A 300 21.35 2.72 -1.18
CA GLY A 300 20.82 3.73 -0.26
C GLY A 300 21.90 4.49 0.52
N PHE A 301 23.02 3.84 0.84
CA PHE A 301 24.17 4.45 1.52
C PHE A 301 24.93 5.41 0.59
N GLU A 302 25.20 5.00 -0.65
CA GLU A 302 25.79 5.87 -1.69
C GLU A 302 24.93 7.13 -1.93
N LEU A 303 23.61 6.99 -1.79
CA LEU A 303 22.64 8.09 -1.91
C LEU A 303 22.50 8.96 -0.64
N GLY A 304 23.16 8.58 0.46
CA GLY A 304 23.06 9.26 1.75
C GLY A 304 21.71 9.09 2.46
N CYS A 305 20.89 8.11 2.05
CA CYS A 305 19.59 7.82 2.67
C CYS A 305 19.67 6.75 3.77
N VAL A 306 20.82 6.08 3.89
CA VAL A 306 21.09 5.01 4.86
C VAL A 306 22.21 5.46 5.80
N SER A 307 22.06 5.21 7.10
CA SER A 307 23.12 5.49 8.08
C SER A 307 24.30 4.52 7.93
N SER A 308 25.48 4.96 8.36
CA SER A 308 26.68 4.11 8.40
C SER A 308 26.46 2.81 9.20
N SER A 309 25.75 2.88 10.33
CA SER A 309 25.43 1.70 11.15
C SER A 309 24.60 0.65 10.41
N ARG A 310 23.55 1.07 9.69
CA ARG A 310 22.72 0.17 8.89
C ARG A 310 23.48 -0.41 7.69
N HIS A 311 24.35 0.41 7.07
CA HIS A 311 25.20 -0.06 5.98
C HIS A 311 26.19 -1.13 6.45
N GLN A 312 26.88 -0.91 7.57
CA GLN A 312 27.81 -1.88 8.15
C GLN A 312 27.11 -3.21 8.45
N GLU A 313 25.90 -3.16 9.01
CA GLU A 313 25.13 -4.38 9.29
C GLU A 313 24.74 -5.14 8.02
N ALA A 314 24.28 -4.43 6.97
CA ALA A 314 23.97 -5.07 5.69
C ALA A 314 25.22 -5.70 5.04
N VAL A 315 26.38 -5.05 5.14
CA VAL A 315 27.66 -5.61 4.66
C VAL A 315 28.06 -6.84 5.46
N ARG A 316 27.91 -6.80 6.79
CA ARG A 316 28.18 -7.95 7.67
C ARG A 316 27.31 -9.15 7.27
N VAL A 317 25.99 -8.96 7.14
CA VAL A 317 25.05 -10.01 6.72
C VAL A 317 25.40 -10.55 5.34
N LYS A 318 25.70 -9.68 4.38
CA LYS A 318 26.12 -10.08 3.03
C LYS A 318 27.37 -10.97 3.05
N ASN A 319 28.41 -10.55 3.77
CA ASN A 319 29.67 -11.29 3.85
C ASN A 319 29.46 -12.63 4.56
N SER A 320 28.75 -12.64 5.70
CA SER A 320 28.44 -13.89 6.41
C SER A 320 27.64 -14.87 5.55
N LEU A 321 26.71 -14.38 4.72
CA LEU A 321 25.99 -15.23 3.77
C LEU A 321 26.91 -15.80 2.69
N GLN A 322 27.82 -14.99 2.14
CA GLN A 322 28.80 -15.45 1.15
C GLN A 322 29.74 -16.51 1.73
N ASP A 323 30.21 -16.31 2.95
CA ASP A 323 31.07 -17.26 3.66
C ASP A 323 30.34 -18.59 3.92
N ALA A 324 29.07 -18.52 4.36
CA ALA A 324 28.25 -19.71 4.59
C ALA A 324 27.98 -20.48 3.28
N LEU A 325 27.67 -19.78 2.18
CA LEU A 325 27.49 -20.40 0.88
C LEU A 325 28.77 -21.06 0.37
N ALA A 326 29.93 -20.41 0.53
CA ALA A 326 31.22 -20.98 0.18
C ALA A 326 31.55 -22.24 1.00
N ALA A 327 31.26 -22.22 2.31
CA ALA A 327 31.44 -23.38 3.18
C ALA A 327 30.53 -24.56 2.77
N LEU A 328 29.27 -24.29 2.42
CA LEU A 328 28.33 -25.31 1.94
C LEU A 328 28.74 -25.89 0.59
N GLN A 329 29.32 -25.07 -0.30
CA GLN A 329 29.85 -25.54 -1.58
C GLN A 329 31.12 -26.39 -1.40
N ALA A 330 31.99 -26.01 -0.46
CA ALA A 330 33.21 -26.76 -0.16
C ALA A 330 32.94 -28.11 0.52
N LEU A 331 31.84 -28.21 1.30
CA LEU A 331 31.45 -29.44 1.96
C LEU A 331 30.82 -30.41 0.97
N SER A 332 31.64 -31.28 0.38
CA SER A 332 31.19 -32.33 -0.54
C SER A 332 31.38 -33.72 0.08
N LEU A 333 30.29 -34.49 0.20
CA LEU A 333 30.30 -35.83 0.78
C LEU A 333 29.53 -36.82 -0.10
N SER A 334 29.80 -38.12 0.07
CA SER A 334 29.03 -39.19 -0.56
C SER A 334 27.60 -39.26 0.01
N THR A 335 26.67 -39.77 -0.78
CA THR A 335 25.27 -40.01 -0.35
C THR A 335 25.17 -40.85 0.93
N THR A 336 26.02 -41.87 1.07
CA THR A 336 26.13 -42.71 2.28
C THR A 336 26.62 -41.94 3.51
N SER A 337 27.54 -40.99 3.32
CA SER A 337 28.04 -40.15 4.42
C SER A 337 27.01 -39.11 4.85
N TRP A 338 26.26 -38.56 3.89
CA TRP A 338 25.13 -37.67 4.17
C TRP A 338 24.02 -38.38 4.94
N LYS A 339 23.56 -39.56 4.51
CA LYS A 339 22.56 -40.35 5.26
C LYS A 339 22.98 -40.67 6.69
N ARG A 340 24.28 -40.85 6.93
CA ARG A 340 24.80 -41.07 8.29
C ARG A 340 24.69 -39.83 9.18
N LYS A 341 24.85 -38.65 8.60
CA LYS A 341 24.77 -37.36 9.31
C LYS A 341 23.33 -36.85 9.43
N ILE A 342 22.50 -37.13 8.44
CA ILE A 342 21.09 -36.73 8.34
C ILE A 342 20.29 -38.00 8.01
N PRO A 343 19.88 -38.77 9.03
CA PRO A 343 19.25 -40.09 8.82
C PRO A 343 17.93 -40.02 8.05
N ASP A 344 17.18 -38.94 8.22
CA ASP A 344 15.82 -38.80 7.69
C ASP A 344 15.78 -38.30 6.23
N VAL A 345 16.93 -38.14 5.57
CA VAL A 345 16.97 -37.58 4.22
C VAL A 345 16.72 -38.63 3.13
N HIS A 346 15.70 -38.38 2.30
CA HIS A 346 15.39 -39.22 1.14
C HIS A 346 16.21 -38.83 -0.09
N VAL A 347 17.51 -39.20 -0.09
CA VAL A 347 18.39 -39.05 -1.26
C VAL A 347 18.32 -40.29 -2.14
N SER A 348 18.15 -40.09 -3.47
CA SER A 348 18.17 -41.17 -4.46
C SER A 348 19.51 -41.89 -4.47
N GLU A 349 19.49 -43.22 -4.33
CA GLU A 349 20.69 -44.07 -4.29
C GLU A 349 21.28 -44.34 -5.68
N ALA A 350 20.62 -43.87 -6.74
CA ALA A 350 20.92 -44.27 -8.12
C ALA A 350 22.25 -43.72 -8.66
N ASN A 351 22.91 -42.78 -7.98
CA ASN A 351 24.20 -42.22 -8.42
C ASN A 351 25.21 -42.19 -7.26
N SER A 352 26.41 -42.73 -7.50
CA SER A 352 27.59 -42.61 -6.64
C SER A 352 28.20 -41.20 -6.64
N ASN A 353 27.36 -40.17 -6.77
CA ASN A 353 27.80 -38.80 -6.92
C ASN A 353 28.09 -38.18 -5.55
N MET A 354 29.16 -37.40 -5.50
CA MET A 354 29.45 -36.51 -4.39
C MET A 354 28.44 -35.35 -4.43
N LEU A 355 27.79 -35.08 -3.31
CA LEU A 355 26.84 -33.98 -3.17
C LEU A 355 27.43 -32.94 -2.21
N SER A 356 27.39 -31.68 -2.63
CA SER A 356 27.72 -30.53 -1.79
C SER A 356 26.61 -30.23 -0.79
N GLY A 357 26.93 -29.52 0.30
CA GLY A 357 25.96 -29.07 1.28
C GLY A 357 24.87 -28.18 0.67
N ILE A 358 25.20 -27.38 -0.35
CA ILE A 358 24.21 -26.54 -1.05
C ILE A 358 23.24 -27.36 -1.89
N GLU A 359 23.67 -28.47 -2.48
CA GLU A 359 22.80 -29.40 -3.21
C GLU A 359 21.88 -30.16 -2.24
N MET A 360 22.38 -30.48 -1.04
CA MET A 360 21.55 -31.09 0.00
C MET A 360 20.37 -30.20 0.40
N LEU A 361 20.54 -28.87 0.43
CA LEU A 361 19.45 -27.92 0.72
C LEU A 361 18.36 -27.85 -0.36
N GLN A 362 18.53 -28.50 -1.51
CA GLN A 362 17.48 -28.60 -2.52
C GLN A 362 16.45 -29.70 -2.21
N TYR A 363 16.78 -30.61 -1.28
CA TYR A 363 15.88 -31.67 -0.84
C TYR A 363 14.89 -31.13 0.21
N LYS A 364 13.62 -31.54 0.10
CA LYS A 364 12.52 -31.01 0.93
C LYS A 364 12.69 -31.26 2.43
N ASP A 365 13.34 -32.35 2.78
CA ASP A 365 13.50 -32.81 4.16
C ASP A 365 14.78 -32.27 4.80
N VAL A 366 15.49 -31.38 4.11
CA VAL A 366 16.75 -30.80 4.58
C VAL A 366 16.54 -29.32 4.86
N SER A 367 16.87 -28.94 6.08
CA SER A 367 16.90 -27.56 6.55
C SER A 367 18.35 -27.09 6.69
N PHE A 368 18.57 -25.78 6.84
CA PHE A 368 19.90 -25.25 7.13
C PHE A 368 20.38 -25.59 8.55
N GLN A 369 19.46 -25.72 9.51
CA GLN A 369 19.73 -26.26 10.85
C GLN A 369 19.87 -27.77 10.75
#